data_AF-A0A1Q6TU70-F1
#
_entry.id   AF-A0A1Q6TU70-F1
#
_cell.length_a   1.000
_cell.length_b   1.000
_cell.length_c   1.000
_cell.angle_alpha   90.00
_cell.angle_beta   90.00
_cell.angle_gamma   90.00
#
_symmetry.space_group_name_H-M   'P 1'
#
loop_
_entity.id
_entity.type
_entity.pdbx_description
1 polymer ?
#
loop_
_entity_poly.entity_id
_entity_poly.type
_entity_poly.pdbx_seq_one_letter_code
_entity_poly.pdbx_strand_id
1 'polypeptide(L)'
;MIKALAPFIGMFAVIALFHFTDFVLLKYYPPIANFGFFAVFFSSLFQEKTVIQKIALAAEPDADENVMRYTRNLTYVWAGFTFLNFLISLATVFASEKIWALYNGFISYFLVGTFFIIEYIVRGVKKRGWMANPAELMRKNGKEV
;
A
#
# COMPACT_ATOMS: atom_id res chain seq x y z
N MET A 1 -15.97 28.90 8.90
CA MET A 1 -16.56 28.82 7.54
C MET A 1 -15.52 28.53 6.45
N ILE A 2 -14.42 29.30 6.35
CA ILE A 2 -13.34 29.10 5.33
C ILE A 2 -12.73 27.68 5.36
N LYS A 3 -12.47 27.10 6.54
CA LYS A 3 -11.94 25.72 6.67
C LYS A 3 -12.86 24.63 6.10
N ALA A 4 -14.17 24.86 6.08
CA ALA A 4 -15.15 23.93 5.52
C ALA A 4 -15.27 24.07 3.99
N LEU A 5 -14.88 25.23 3.43
CA LEU A 5 -14.84 25.47 1.98
C LEU A 5 -13.52 25.01 1.34
N ALA A 6 -12.43 24.93 2.11
CA ALA A 6 -11.12 24.46 1.65
C ALA A 6 -11.14 23.14 0.86
N PRO A 7 -11.87 22.07 1.27
CA PRO A 7 -11.93 20.84 0.47
C PRO A 7 -12.67 21.04 -0.86
N PHE A 8 -13.71 21.89 -0.91
CA PHE A 8 -14.44 22.17 -2.16
C PHE A 8 -13.60 23.02 -3.11
N ILE A 9 -12.89 24.02 -2.60
CA ILE A 9 -11.95 24.83 -3.38
C ILE A 9 -10.84 23.93 -3.94
N GLY A 10 -10.29 23.03 -3.12
CA GLY A 10 -9.33 22.02 -3.56
C GLY A 10 -9.89 21.11 -4.65
N MET A 11 -11.12 20.62 -4.49
CA MET A 11 -11.81 19.79 -5.48
C MET A 11 -11.99 20.52 -6.83
N PHE A 12 -12.51 21.75 -6.83
CA PHE A 12 -12.67 22.53 -8.06
C PHE A 12 -11.33 22.88 -8.70
N ALA A 13 -10.29 23.16 -7.90
CA ALA A 13 -8.96 23.40 -8.42
C ALA A 13 -8.39 22.16 -9.11
N VAL A 14 -8.57 20.96 -8.52
CA VAL A 14 -8.18 19.69 -9.13
C VAL A 14 -8.96 19.47 -10.42
N ILE A 15 -10.29 19.64 -10.44
CA ILE A 15 -11.11 19.47 -11.64
C ILE A 15 -10.66 20.41 -12.76
N ALA A 16 -10.41 21.69 -12.45
CA ALA A 16 -9.91 22.66 -13.42
C ALA A 16 -8.53 22.25 -13.97
N LEU A 17 -7.62 21.81 -13.11
CA LEU A 17 -6.28 21.37 -13.49
C LEU A 17 -6.35 20.17 -14.44
N PHE A 18 -7.21 19.18 -14.16
CA PHE A 18 -7.46 18.04 -15.05
C PHE A 18 -8.12 18.45 -16.37
N HIS A 19 -8.96 19.48 -16.38
CA HIS A 19 -9.60 19.99 -17.62
C HIS A 19 -8.60 20.64 -18.58
N PHE A 20 -7.57 21.31 -18.05
CA PHE A 20 -6.54 21.98 -18.85
C PHE A 20 -5.28 21.14 -19.10
N THR A 21 -5.23 19.89 -18.62
CA THR A 21 -4.08 19.01 -18.81
C THR A 21 -4.24 18.18 -20.08
N ASP A 22 -3.17 18.07 -20.86
CA ASP A 22 -3.15 17.19 -22.03
C ASP A 22 -3.51 15.75 -21.66
N PHE A 23 -4.47 15.19 -22.41
CA PHE A 23 -4.98 13.84 -22.16
C PHE A 23 -3.87 12.77 -22.21
N VAL A 24 -2.83 12.99 -23.01
CA VAL A 24 -1.64 12.13 -23.05
C VAL A 24 -0.93 12.11 -21.70
N LEU A 25 -0.67 13.28 -21.10
CA LEU A 25 0.01 13.38 -19.80
C LEU A 25 -0.83 12.75 -18.69
N LEU A 26 -2.16 12.92 -18.77
CA LEU A 26 -3.12 12.32 -17.85
C LEU A 26 -3.06 10.78 -17.86
N LYS A 27 -2.88 10.16 -19.03
CA LYS A 27 -2.79 8.69 -19.13
C LYS A 27 -1.59 8.10 -18.39
N TYR A 28 -0.49 8.86 -18.27
CA TYR A 28 0.73 8.42 -17.58
C TYR A 28 0.68 8.62 -16.06
N TYR A 29 -0.27 9.39 -15.53
CA TYR A 29 -0.37 9.60 -14.08
C TYR A 29 -0.54 8.29 -13.28
N PRO A 30 -1.49 7.39 -13.62
CA PRO A 30 -1.65 6.14 -12.87
C PRO A 30 -0.43 5.20 -12.89
N PRO A 31 0.26 4.95 -14.03
CA PRO A 31 1.45 4.08 -14.00
C PRO A 31 2.60 4.74 -13.23
N ILE A 32 2.79 6.06 -13.31
CA ILE A 32 3.80 6.78 -12.51
C ILE A 32 3.52 6.61 -11.01
N ALA A 33 2.25 6.75 -10.59
CA ALA A 33 1.87 6.55 -9.19
C ALA A 33 2.15 5.11 -8.72
N ASN A 34 1.76 4.10 -9.52
CA ASN A 34 2.04 2.70 -9.22
C ASN A 34 3.55 2.41 -9.14
N PHE A 35 4.34 2.99 -10.04
CA PHE A 35 5.80 2.89 -9.99
C PHE A 35 6.36 3.53 -8.72
N GLY A 36 5.82 4.66 -8.28
CA GLY A 36 6.20 5.30 -7.01
C GLY A 36 5.98 4.36 -5.81
N PHE A 37 4.82 3.70 -5.73
CA PHE A 37 4.58 2.70 -4.68
C PHE A 37 5.55 1.52 -4.77
N PHE A 38 5.75 0.97 -5.97
CA PHE A 38 6.74 -0.08 -6.20
C PHE A 38 8.14 0.35 -5.74
N ALA A 39 8.60 1.53 -6.14
CA ALA A 39 9.91 2.06 -5.78
C ALA A 39 10.07 2.18 -4.26
N VAL A 40 9.04 2.64 -3.54
CA VAL A 40 9.04 2.71 -2.07
C VAL A 40 9.18 1.32 -1.45
N PHE A 41 8.35 0.36 -1.84
CA PHE A 41 8.42 -0.99 -1.28
C PHE A 41 9.74 -1.68 -1.64
N PHE A 42 10.13 -1.63 -2.91
CA PHE A 42 11.34 -2.27 -3.43
C PHE A 42 12.60 -1.68 -2.82
N SER A 43 12.77 -0.36 -2.82
CA SER A 43 13.95 0.29 -2.22
C SER A 43 14.05 0.00 -0.72
N SER A 44 12.91 -0.11 -0.02
CA SER A 44 12.91 -0.43 1.41
C SER A 44 13.43 -1.84 1.74
N LEU A 45 13.46 -2.77 0.77
CA LEU A 45 14.03 -4.11 0.97
C LEU A 45 15.55 -4.09 1.17
N PHE A 46 16.23 -3.07 0.67
CA PHE A 46 17.67 -2.88 0.82
C PHE A 46 18.05 -2.15 2.12
N GLN A 47 17.06 -1.68 2.88
CA GLN A 47 17.26 -1.06 4.18
C GLN A 47 17.30 -2.14 5.28
N GLU A 48 17.89 -1.80 6.42
CA GLU A 48 17.89 -2.65 7.62
C GLU A 48 16.46 -3.06 8.01
N LYS A 49 15.55 -2.07 8.01
CA LYS A 49 14.11 -2.25 8.25
C LYS A 49 13.30 -1.75 7.07
N THR A 50 12.43 -2.59 6.54
CA THR A 50 11.51 -2.26 5.42
C THR A 50 10.45 -1.25 5.84
N VAL A 51 9.75 -0.66 4.87
CA VAL A 51 8.67 0.30 5.15
C VAL A 51 7.55 -0.32 6.01
N ILE A 52 7.18 -1.57 5.74
CA ILE A 52 6.14 -2.28 6.50
C ILE A 52 6.64 -2.63 7.91
N GLN A 53 7.92 -2.99 8.06
CA GLN A 53 8.54 -3.20 9.36
C GLN A 53 8.55 -1.92 10.21
N LYS A 54 8.85 -0.77 9.59
CA LYS A 54 8.79 0.54 10.27
C LYS A 54 7.37 0.87 10.74
N ILE A 55 6.36 0.62 9.91
CA ILE A 55 4.94 0.80 10.28
C ILE A 55 4.55 -0.15 11.41
N ALA A 56 4.98 -1.42 11.35
CA ALA A 56 4.70 -2.40 12.39
C ALA A 56 5.33 -2.00 13.73
N LEU A 57 6.58 -1.56 13.75
CA LEU A 57 7.27 -1.07 14.96
C LEU A 57 6.68 0.23 15.50
N ALA A 58 6.14 1.10 14.64
CA ALA A 58 5.43 2.30 15.09
C ALA A 58 4.11 1.96 15.78
N ALA A 59 3.45 0.86 15.38
CA ALA A 59 2.22 0.38 16.00
C ALA A 59 2.48 -0.47 17.26
N GLU A 60 3.49 -1.34 17.23
CA GLU A 60 3.91 -2.25 18.30
C GLU A 60 5.44 -2.19 18.45
N PRO A 61 5.97 -1.31 19.34
CA PRO A 61 7.41 -1.11 19.51
C PRO A 61 8.20 -2.35 19.95
N ASP A 62 7.53 -3.30 20.61
CA ASP A 62 8.07 -4.56 21.12
C ASP A 62 7.79 -5.76 20.21
N ALA A 63 7.43 -5.51 18.94
CA ALA A 63 7.20 -6.52 17.92
C ALA A 63 8.35 -7.55 17.90
N ASP A 64 7.96 -8.82 17.90
CA ASP A 64 8.88 -9.95 17.98
C ASP A 64 9.54 -10.26 16.62
N GLU A 65 10.47 -11.22 16.62
CA GLU A 65 11.18 -11.60 15.40
C GLU A 65 10.25 -12.22 14.34
N ASN A 66 9.16 -12.88 14.75
CA ASN A 66 8.19 -13.45 13.83
C ASN A 66 7.41 -12.36 13.08
N VAL A 67 6.97 -11.31 13.79
CA VAL A 67 6.37 -10.10 13.20
C VAL A 67 7.33 -9.49 12.20
N MET A 68 8.60 -9.33 12.57
CA MET A 68 9.60 -8.71 11.70
C MET A 68 9.86 -9.54 10.44
N ARG A 69 9.93 -10.87 10.54
CA ARG A 69 10.09 -11.77 9.39
C ARG A 69 8.86 -11.76 8.47
N TYR A 70 7.67 -11.81 9.07
CA TYR A 70 6.40 -11.75 8.33
C TYR A 70 6.26 -10.43 7.56
N THR A 71 6.51 -9.30 8.21
CA THR A 71 6.39 -7.97 7.59
C THR A 71 7.44 -7.71 6.51
N ARG A 72 8.64 -8.30 6.62
CA ARG A 72 9.62 -8.32 5.52
C ARG A 72 9.11 -9.12 4.32
N ASN A 73 8.61 -10.33 4.54
CA ASN A 73 8.00 -11.15 3.48
C ASN A 73 6.83 -10.42 2.81
N LEU A 74 5.98 -9.78 3.62
CA LEU A 74 4.88 -8.97 3.13
C LEU A 74 5.36 -7.80 2.26
N THR A 75 6.52 -7.22 2.55
CA THR A 75 7.12 -6.16 1.72
C THR A 75 7.47 -6.68 0.33
N TYR A 76 7.99 -7.91 0.22
CA TYR A 76 8.22 -8.55 -1.10
C TYR A 76 6.93 -8.74 -1.88
N VAL A 77 5.85 -9.20 -1.21
CA VAL A 77 4.56 -9.39 -1.88
C VAL A 77 3.99 -8.05 -2.36
N TRP A 78 4.07 -7.00 -1.54
CA TRP A 78 3.66 -5.64 -1.94
C TRP A 78 4.48 -5.11 -3.11
N ALA A 79 5.79 -5.30 -3.12
CA ALA A 79 6.65 -4.90 -4.23
C ALA A 79 6.25 -5.65 -5.52
N GLY A 80 6.06 -6.97 -5.46
CA GLY A 80 5.61 -7.75 -6.62
C GLY A 80 4.23 -7.34 -7.14
N PHE A 81 3.27 -7.16 -6.23
CA PHE A 81 1.91 -6.74 -6.58
C PHE A 81 1.89 -5.34 -7.23
N THR A 82 2.57 -4.36 -6.64
CA THR A 82 2.64 -2.99 -7.17
C THR A 82 3.40 -2.91 -8.49
N PHE A 83 4.42 -3.75 -8.68
CA PHE A 83 5.12 -3.88 -9.95
C PHE A 83 4.21 -4.42 -11.06
N LEU A 84 3.45 -5.49 -10.79
CA LEU A 84 2.48 -6.03 -11.75
C LEU A 84 1.38 -5.01 -12.07
N ASN A 85 0.87 -4.31 -11.06
CA ASN A 85 -0.14 -3.26 -11.26
C ASN A 85 0.41 -2.12 -12.12
N PHE A 86 1.66 -1.68 -11.87
CA PHE A 86 2.39 -0.73 -12.71
C PHE A 86 2.47 -1.19 -14.17
N LEU A 87 2.90 -2.43 -14.43
CA LEU A 87 3.03 -2.94 -15.79
C LEU A 87 1.70 -2.97 -16.54
N ILE A 88 0.62 -3.40 -15.88
CA ILE A 88 -0.71 -3.43 -16.50
C ILE A 88 -1.24 -2.00 -16.72
N SER A 89 -1.07 -1.13 -15.73
CA SER A 89 -1.41 0.30 -15.83
C SER A 89 -0.68 0.95 -17.01
N LEU A 90 0.62 0.70 -17.16
CA LEU A 90 1.42 1.19 -18.28
C LEU A 90 0.96 0.60 -19.61
N ALA A 91 0.68 -0.70 -19.67
CA ALA A 91 0.15 -1.34 -20.88
C ALA A 91 -1.17 -0.71 -21.33
N THR A 92 -2.04 -0.33 -20.38
CA THR A 92 -3.32 0.30 -20.71
C THR A 92 -3.18 1.71 -21.32
N VAL A 93 -2.04 2.38 -21.16
CA VAL A 93 -1.77 3.67 -21.83
C VAL A 93 -1.83 3.54 -23.34
N PHE A 94 -1.38 2.39 -23.87
CA PHE A 94 -1.41 2.08 -25.31
C PHE A 94 -2.73 1.44 -25.77
N ALA A 95 -3.64 1.16 -24.84
CA ALA A 95 -4.97 0.64 -25.13
C ALA A 95 -6.00 1.76 -25.36
N SER A 96 -7.22 1.36 -25.72
CA SER A 96 -8.35 2.29 -25.85
C SER A 96 -8.65 3.00 -24.53
N GLU A 97 -9.18 4.21 -24.62
CA GLU A 97 -9.49 5.05 -23.45
C GLU A 97 -10.44 4.36 -22.46
N LYS A 98 -11.41 3.57 -22.97
CA LYS A 98 -12.31 2.78 -22.15
C LYS A 98 -11.57 1.74 -21.30
N ILE A 99 -10.60 1.04 -21.89
CA ILE A 99 -9.79 0.04 -21.18
C ILE A 99 -8.91 0.71 -20.14
N TRP A 100 -8.26 1.82 -20.52
CA TRP A 100 -7.43 2.61 -19.60
C TRP A 100 -8.24 3.12 -18.41
N ALA A 101 -9.42 3.70 -18.65
CA ALA A 101 -10.28 4.24 -17.61
C ALA A 101 -10.85 3.15 -16.71
N LEU A 102 -11.25 2.00 -17.27
CA LEU A 102 -11.74 0.86 -16.49
C LEU A 102 -10.64 0.31 -15.57
N TYR A 103 -9.42 0.13 -16.09
CA TYR A 103 -8.34 -0.42 -15.29
C TYR A 103 -7.88 0.57 -14.21
N ASN A 104 -7.50 1.79 -14.61
CA ASN A 104 -6.92 2.77 -13.71
C ASN A 104 -7.94 3.50 -12.84
N GLY A 105 -9.22 3.49 -13.23
CA GLY A 105 -10.32 4.12 -12.49
C GLY A 105 -11.09 3.16 -11.59
N PHE A 106 -11.01 1.84 -11.81
CA PHE A 106 -11.77 0.87 -11.02
C PHE A 106 -10.95 -0.37 -10.64
N ILE A 107 -10.47 -1.15 -11.62
CA ILE A 107 -9.85 -2.47 -11.36
C ILE A 107 -8.62 -2.35 -10.45
N SER A 108 -7.73 -1.39 -10.71
CA SER A 108 -6.53 -1.19 -9.90
C SER A 108 -6.86 -0.92 -8.44
N TYR A 109 -7.85 -0.05 -8.16
CA TYR A 109 -8.31 0.22 -6.79
C TYR A 109 -8.97 -0.99 -6.15
N PHE A 110 -9.77 -1.74 -6.91
CA PHE A 110 -10.39 -2.97 -6.42
C PHE A 110 -9.35 -4.02 -6.03
N LEU A 111 -8.31 -4.19 -6.85
CA LEU A 111 -7.19 -5.08 -6.56
C LEU A 111 -6.43 -4.65 -5.30
N VAL A 112 -6.09 -3.36 -5.20
CA VAL A 112 -5.37 -2.80 -4.03
C VAL A 112 -6.21 -2.98 -2.76
N GLY A 113 -7.50 -2.65 -2.81
CA GLY A 113 -8.43 -2.78 -1.69
C GLY A 113 -8.59 -4.24 -1.25
N THR A 114 -8.78 -5.15 -2.20
CA THR A 114 -8.85 -6.60 -1.93
C THR A 114 -7.56 -7.11 -1.32
N PHE A 115 -6.41 -6.69 -1.83
CA PHE A 115 -5.10 -7.07 -1.32
C PHE A 115 -4.92 -6.61 0.14
N PHE A 116 -5.30 -5.38 0.46
CA PHE A 116 -5.33 -4.87 1.85
C PHE A 116 -6.25 -5.68 2.75
N ILE A 117 -7.47 -6.01 2.31
CA ILE A 117 -8.43 -6.79 3.12
C ILE A 117 -7.86 -8.18 3.42
N ILE A 118 -7.29 -8.85 2.41
CA ILE A 118 -6.66 -10.16 2.57
C ILE A 118 -5.49 -10.06 3.55
N GLU A 119 -4.61 -9.07 3.38
CA GLU A 119 -3.47 -8.83 4.28
C GLU A 119 -3.92 -8.63 5.73
N TYR A 120 -4.95 -7.80 5.94
CA TYR A 120 -5.49 -7.51 7.26
C TYR A 120 -6.04 -8.77 7.95
N ILE A 121 -6.80 -9.60 7.21
CA ILE A 121 -7.32 -10.87 7.72
C ILE A 121 -6.18 -11.82 8.08
N VAL A 122 -5.20 -11.99 7.18
CA VAL A 122 -4.04 -12.86 7.39
C VAL A 122 -3.23 -12.41 8.61
N ARG A 123 -3.00 -11.11 8.78
CA ARG A 123 -2.31 -10.55 9.94
C ARG A 123 -3.08 -10.86 11.23
N GLY A 124 -4.40 -10.71 11.24
CA GLY A 124 -5.24 -11.06 12.39
C GLY A 124 -5.16 -12.54 12.78
N VAL A 125 -5.18 -13.44 11.79
CA VAL A 125 -5.03 -14.90 12.03
C VAL A 125 -3.63 -15.21 12.58
N LYS A 126 -2.58 -14.64 11.98
CA LYS A 126 -1.18 -14.86 12.38
C LYS A 126 -0.92 -14.36 13.80
N LYS A 127 -1.43 -13.17 14.15
CA LYS A 127 -1.30 -12.58 15.49
C LYS A 127 -1.93 -13.46 16.57
N ARG A 128 -3.12 -14.04 16.31
CA ARG A 128 -3.72 -15.02 17.24
C ARG A 128 -2.85 -16.26 17.42
N GLY A 129 -2.23 -16.75 16.33
CA GLY A 129 -1.30 -17.88 16.38
C GLY A 129 -0.03 -17.60 17.19
N TRP A 130 0.54 -16.40 17.07
CA TRP A 130 1.70 -15.97 17.87
C TRP A 130 1.36 -15.85 19.35
N MET A 131 0.21 -15.24 19.68
CA MET A 131 -0.25 -15.13 21.07
C MET A 131 -0.60 -16.48 21.73
N ALA A 132 -0.89 -17.51 20.94
CA ALA A 132 -1.12 -18.87 21.43
C ALA A 132 0.20 -19.66 21.67
N ASN A 133 1.35 -19.09 21.31
CA ASN A 133 2.66 -19.72 21.53
C ASN A 133 3.10 -19.56 23.00
N PRO A 134 3.29 -20.67 23.76
CA PRO A 134 3.67 -20.61 25.17
C PRO A 134 4.95 -19.83 25.45
N ALA A 135 5.94 -19.88 24.54
CA ALA A 135 7.21 -19.17 24.70
C ALA A 135 7.03 -17.65 24.68
N GLU A 136 6.06 -17.16 23.92
CA GLU A 136 5.80 -15.73 23.77
C GLU A 136 4.96 -15.18 24.92
N LEU A 137 4.01 -15.97 25.43
CA LEU A 137 3.28 -15.72 26.68
C LEU A 137 4.24 -15.62 27.86
N MET A 138 5.21 -16.54 27.98
CA MET A 138 6.22 -16.51 29.04
C MET A 138 7.12 -15.29 28.95
N ARG A 139 7.54 -14.89 27.74
CA ARG A 139 8.35 -13.67 27.52
C ARG A 139 7.61 -12.40 27.91
N LYS A 140 6.30 -12.32 27.61
CA LYS A 140 5.47 -11.16 27.93
C LYS A 140 5.18 -11.09 29.44
N ASN A 141 4.79 -12.21 30.05
CA ASN A 141 4.51 -12.29 31.49
C ASN A 141 5.79 -12.10 32.34
N GLY A 142 6.96 -12.53 31.85
CA GLY A 142 8.24 -12.33 32.52
C GLY A 142 8.81 -10.91 32.43
N LYS A 143 8.19 -10.02 31.65
CA LYS A 143 8.50 -8.57 31.62
C LYS A 143 7.53 -7.73 32.46
N GLU A 144 6.50 -8.34 33.05
CA GLU A 144 5.50 -7.68 33.92
C GLU A 144 5.78 -7.83 35.43
N VAL A 145 7.00 -8.19 35.84
CA VAL A 145 7.40 -8.27 37.27
C VAL A 145 8.39 -7.18 37.63
#